data_AF-R9IQ84-F1
#
_entry.id   AF-R9IQ84-F1
#
_cell.length_a   1.000
_cell.length_b   1.000
_cell.length_c   1.000
_cell.angle_alpha   90.00
_cell.angle_beta   90.00
_cell.angle_gamma   90.00
#
_symmetry.space_group_name_H-M   'P 1'
#
loop_
_entity.id
_entity.type
_entity.pdbx_description
1 polymer ?
#
loop_
_entity_poly.entity_id
_entity_poly.type
_entity_poly.pdbx_seq_one_letter_code
_entity_poly.pdbx_strand_id
1 'polypeptide(L)'
;MRPLSENGEWGAKHKKIYDLDENGEKIPVIDKKTGQQKVDKRNRKQWKCHTADSTDWNSKENAKMWRKDLADTINATNEQLGIAVHWEHRSFKEQGIDREPTIHIGAVANALERKGIQTERGNINREIIKNNLLLEQVKEMLMLAKQELHSVQYAKIKNAAVSVKNEVIEMIAKVRERKGRLDLPIVSGKHLRKISDRAALQSADNAEKFITTRKIDSFESLANFTADKEQRYQELETVHLSKGQKLNRLKELSKMYALYAPIQATYKESQSLKGFAKMKYDKEHKDSLSKYPELKERMQSLLQNGEKITPKQWKAEIQSLQSQYDSIGKEQTKTATELAYAEVISYNKKNLERELQNESRQHSKQQRKTKRREEEI
;
A
#
# COMPACT_ATOMS: atom_id res chain seq x y z
N MET A 1 -53.34 -29.80 35.53
CA MET A 1 -53.65 -29.42 36.93
C MET A 1 -55.16 -29.20 37.05
N ARG A 2 -55.75 -29.16 38.26
CA ARG A 2 -57.18 -28.83 38.41
C ARG A 2 -57.34 -27.31 38.38
N PRO A 3 -58.27 -26.74 37.61
CA PRO A 3 -58.60 -25.32 37.74
C PRO A 3 -59.29 -25.09 39.09
N LEU A 4 -59.20 -23.86 39.61
CA LEU A 4 -60.00 -23.41 40.74
C LEU A 4 -61.25 -22.71 40.21
N SER A 5 -62.42 -23.01 40.77
CA SER A 5 -63.65 -22.27 40.48
C SER A 5 -63.64 -20.91 41.17
N GLU A 6 -64.51 -19.99 40.74
CA GLU A 6 -64.70 -18.68 41.38
C GLU A 6 -65.08 -18.79 42.87
N ASN A 7 -65.71 -19.90 43.25
CA ASN A 7 -66.10 -20.21 44.63
C ASN A 7 -64.98 -20.90 45.43
N GLY A 8 -63.78 -21.09 44.85
CA GLY A 8 -62.63 -21.71 45.52
C GLY A 8 -62.61 -23.24 45.50
N GLU A 9 -63.52 -23.89 44.78
CA GLU A 9 -63.57 -25.35 44.65
C GLU A 9 -62.70 -25.87 43.51
N TRP A 10 -62.11 -27.06 43.66
CA TRP A 10 -61.33 -27.67 42.60
C TRP A 10 -62.20 -28.22 41.48
N GLY A 11 -62.03 -27.69 40.27
CA GLY A 11 -62.67 -28.20 39.07
C GLY A 11 -62.12 -29.55 38.60
N ALA A 12 -62.78 -30.14 37.60
CA ALA A 12 -62.34 -31.40 37.00
C ALA A 12 -60.96 -31.24 36.36
N LYS A 13 -60.06 -32.22 36.55
CA LYS A 13 -58.71 -32.21 35.96
C LYS A 13 -58.72 -32.34 34.44
N HIS A 14 -59.67 -33.13 33.94
CA HIS A 14 -59.81 -33.42 32.52
C HIS A 14 -61.27 -33.22 32.10
N LYS A 15 -61.47 -32.81 30.85
CA LYS A 15 -62.76 -32.71 30.19
C LYS A 15 -62.83 -33.69 29.02
N LYS A 16 -64.01 -34.28 28.83
CA LYS A 16 -64.28 -35.16 27.69
C LYS A 16 -64.70 -34.30 26.52
N ILE A 17 -63.93 -34.34 25.42
CA ILE A 17 -64.24 -33.63 24.18
C ILE A 17 -64.65 -34.68 23.13
N TYR A 18 -65.74 -34.40 22.41
CA TYR A 18 -66.17 -35.24 21.29
C TYR A 18 -65.42 -34.82 20.02
N ASP A 19 -64.94 -35.78 19.25
CA ASP A 19 -64.33 -35.50 17.95
C ASP A 19 -65.45 -35.10 16.98
N LEU A 20 -65.26 -34.00 16.26
CA LEU A 20 -66.19 -33.48 15.26
C LEU A 20 -65.66 -33.75 13.86
N ASP A 21 -66.55 -33.93 12.88
CA ASP A 21 -66.22 -34.05 11.46
C ASP A 21 -66.10 -32.67 10.77
N GLU A 22 -65.88 -32.66 9.46
CA GLU A 22 -65.72 -31.43 8.64
C GLU A 22 -66.96 -30.51 8.68
N ASN A 23 -68.13 -31.04 9.03
CA ASN A 23 -69.38 -30.31 9.16
C ASN A 23 -69.67 -29.88 10.61
N GLY A 24 -68.79 -30.22 11.56
CA GLY A 24 -68.98 -29.94 12.98
C GLY A 24 -69.90 -30.93 13.70
N GLU A 25 -70.27 -32.05 13.06
CA GLU A 25 -71.08 -33.11 13.67
C GLU A 25 -70.20 -34.12 14.42
N LYS A 26 -70.73 -34.74 15.48
CA LYS A 26 -69.95 -35.69 16.29
C LYS A 26 -69.65 -36.96 15.50
N ILE A 27 -68.42 -37.46 15.59
CA ILE A 27 -68.04 -38.69 14.88
C ILE A 27 -68.59 -39.93 15.63
N PRO A 28 -69.45 -40.75 15.01
CA PRO A 28 -69.99 -41.96 15.65
C PRO A 28 -68.91 -43.06 15.77
N VAL A 29 -68.96 -43.85 16.85
CA VAL A 29 -68.12 -45.06 16.95
C VAL A 29 -68.84 -46.20 16.24
N ILE A 30 -68.32 -46.63 15.08
CA ILE A 30 -68.93 -47.68 14.27
C ILE A 30 -68.40 -49.06 14.68
N ASP A 31 -69.28 -50.07 14.76
CA ASP A 31 -68.88 -51.46 14.93
C ASP A 31 -68.41 -52.05 13.59
N LYS A 32 -67.16 -52.52 13.55
CA LYS A 32 -66.55 -53.09 12.33
C LYS A 32 -67.27 -54.35 11.83
N LYS A 33 -68.03 -55.05 12.69
CA LYS A 33 -68.73 -56.29 12.31
C LYS A 33 -70.14 -56.06 11.75
N THR A 34 -70.85 -55.06 12.26
CA THR A 34 -72.25 -54.81 11.89
C THR A 34 -72.43 -53.55 11.02
N GLY A 35 -71.41 -52.70 10.92
CA GLY A 35 -71.47 -51.43 10.20
C GLY A 35 -72.36 -50.38 10.86
N GLN A 36 -72.98 -50.68 11.99
CA GLN A 36 -73.87 -49.79 12.72
C GLN A 36 -73.14 -49.06 13.86
N GLN A 37 -73.70 -47.93 14.32
CA GLN A 37 -73.15 -47.18 15.45
C GLN A 37 -73.27 -47.99 16.74
N LYS A 38 -72.17 -48.08 17.50
CA LYS A 38 -72.14 -48.75 18.81
C LYS A 38 -73.05 -48.02 19.79
N VAL A 39 -73.80 -48.80 20.56
CA VAL A 39 -74.61 -48.33 21.68
C VAL A 39 -74.07 -48.90 23.00
N ASP A 40 -74.23 -48.15 24.09
CA ASP A 40 -73.89 -48.64 25.43
C ASP A 40 -74.97 -49.59 26.00
N LYS A 41 -74.73 -50.13 27.21
CA LYS A 41 -75.66 -51.04 27.91
C LYS A 41 -77.02 -50.41 28.24
N ARG A 42 -77.17 -49.09 28.08
CA ARG A 42 -78.41 -48.33 28.28
C ARG A 42 -79.00 -47.84 26.95
N ASN A 43 -78.58 -48.44 25.84
CA ASN A 43 -79.02 -48.14 24.48
C ASN A 43 -78.69 -46.71 24.00
N ARG A 44 -77.64 -46.06 24.54
CA ARG A 44 -77.20 -44.73 24.13
C ARG A 44 -76.09 -44.83 23.09
N LYS A 45 -76.22 -44.07 22.00
CA LYS A 45 -75.24 -43.96 20.91
C LYS A 45 -73.86 -43.53 21.42
N GLN A 46 -72.81 -44.26 21.03
CA GLN A 46 -71.42 -43.95 21.36
C GLN A 46 -70.79 -43.05 20.28
N TRP A 47 -70.04 -42.06 20.75
CA TRP A 47 -69.36 -41.08 19.94
C TRP A 47 -67.87 -41.12 20.24
N LYS A 48 -67.05 -40.88 19.21
CA LYS A 48 -65.60 -40.81 19.34
C LYS A 48 -65.28 -39.57 20.19
N CYS A 49 -64.42 -39.78 21.18
CA CYS A 49 -64.06 -38.75 22.13
C CYS A 49 -62.63 -38.96 22.60
N HIS A 50 -61.96 -37.86 22.89
CA HIS A 50 -60.68 -37.88 23.58
C HIS A 50 -60.80 -37.09 24.90
N THR A 51 -59.91 -37.42 25.82
CA THR A 51 -59.77 -36.70 27.07
C THR A 51 -58.79 -35.55 26.85
N ALA A 52 -59.23 -34.33 27.09
CA ALA A 52 -58.38 -33.15 27.08
C ALA A 52 -58.19 -32.63 28.51
N ASP A 53 -57.05 -32.03 28.79
CA ASP A 53 -56.83 -31.34 30.05
C ASP A 53 -57.80 -30.15 30.18
N SER A 54 -58.28 -29.90 31.39
CA SER A 54 -59.17 -28.76 31.66
C SER A 54 -58.43 -27.43 31.65
N THR A 55 -57.12 -27.44 31.89
CA THR A 55 -56.24 -26.27 31.81
C THR A 55 -55.14 -26.50 30.79
N ASP A 56 -54.63 -25.41 30.24
CA ASP A 56 -53.54 -25.35 29.28
C ASP A 56 -52.15 -25.26 29.95
N TRP A 57 -52.08 -25.49 31.27
CA TRP A 57 -50.85 -25.32 32.04
C TRP A 57 -49.74 -26.31 31.70
N ASN A 58 -50.10 -27.41 31.04
CA ASN A 58 -49.14 -28.40 30.55
C ASN A 58 -48.63 -28.07 29.13
N SER A 59 -49.09 -26.98 28.50
CA SER A 59 -48.66 -26.58 27.17
C SER A 59 -47.20 -26.10 27.17
N LYS A 60 -46.41 -26.59 26.21
CA LYS A 60 -45.01 -26.16 26.01
C LYS A 60 -44.92 -24.69 25.60
N GLU A 61 -45.92 -24.18 24.89
CA GLU A 61 -45.96 -22.77 24.44
C GLU A 61 -46.18 -21.85 25.64
N ASN A 62 -47.16 -22.17 26.49
CA ASN A 62 -47.41 -21.44 27.74
C ASN A 62 -46.19 -21.50 28.66
N ALA A 63 -45.51 -22.65 28.75
CA ALA A 63 -44.28 -22.75 29.53
C ALA A 63 -43.17 -21.81 29.02
N LYS A 64 -43.08 -21.56 27.71
CA LYS A 64 -42.13 -20.57 27.16
C LYS A 64 -42.55 -19.15 27.50
N MET A 65 -43.84 -18.83 27.34
CA MET A 65 -44.41 -17.52 27.69
C MET A 65 -44.15 -17.19 29.16
N TRP A 66 -44.48 -18.10 30.08
CA TRP A 66 -44.28 -17.89 31.51
C TRP A 66 -42.80 -17.79 31.91
N ARG A 67 -41.91 -18.53 31.25
CA ARG A 67 -40.46 -18.37 31.47
C ARG A 67 -39.97 -16.99 31.06
N LYS A 68 -40.51 -16.46 29.97
CA LYS A 68 -40.21 -15.10 29.52
C LYS A 68 -40.75 -14.08 30.53
N ASP A 69 -42.03 -14.16 30.88
CA ASP A 69 -42.65 -13.22 31.83
C ASP A 69 -41.91 -13.21 33.18
N LEU A 70 -41.48 -14.38 33.66
CA LEU A 70 -40.68 -14.52 34.87
C LEU A 70 -39.32 -13.83 34.73
N ALA A 71 -38.59 -14.09 33.64
CA ALA A 71 -37.30 -13.47 33.39
C ALA A 71 -37.43 -11.93 33.30
N ASP A 72 -38.43 -11.44 32.57
CA ASP A 72 -38.69 -10.01 32.40
C ASP A 72 -39.03 -9.35 33.75
N THR A 73 -39.85 -9.99 34.57
CA THR A 73 -40.20 -9.48 35.91
C THR A 73 -38.98 -9.43 36.84
N ILE A 74 -38.15 -10.50 36.84
CA ILE A 74 -36.92 -10.54 37.63
C ILE A 74 -35.93 -9.46 37.17
N ASN A 75 -35.77 -9.29 35.85
CA ASN A 75 -34.87 -8.30 35.28
C ASN A 75 -35.29 -6.87 35.61
N ALA A 76 -36.59 -6.55 35.50
CA ALA A 76 -37.12 -5.26 35.90
C ALA A 76 -36.87 -4.97 37.39
N THR A 77 -37.02 -5.99 38.24
CA THR A 77 -36.74 -5.88 39.67
C THR A 77 -35.24 -5.70 39.95
N ASN A 78 -34.38 -6.45 39.26
CA ASN A 78 -32.93 -6.35 39.40
C ASN A 78 -32.43 -4.96 38.97
N GLU A 79 -32.98 -4.39 37.90
CA GLU A 79 -32.66 -3.04 37.44
C GLU A 79 -33.07 -1.97 38.47
N GLN A 80 -34.26 -2.10 39.06
CA GLN A 80 -34.71 -1.22 40.15
C GLN A 80 -33.83 -1.30 41.39
N LEU A 81 -33.31 -2.49 41.71
CA LEU A 81 -32.42 -2.74 42.85
C LEU A 81 -30.94 -2.49 42.55
N GLY A 82 -30.57 -2.17 41.30
CA GLY A 82 -29.17 -2.00 40.89
C GLY A 82 -28.34 -3.30 40.88
N ILE A 83 -28.98 -4.47 40.78
CA ILE A 83 -28.31 -5.77 40.74
C ILE A 83 -27.85 -6.02 39.29
N ALA A 84 -26.54 -6.13 39.07
CA ALA A 84 -25.93 -6.39 37.77
C ALA A 84 -26.07 -7.86 37.31
N VAL A 85 -27.25 -8.45 37.48
CA VAL A 85 -27.56 -9.83 37.06
C VAL A 85 -28.76 -9.79 36.13
N HIS A 86 -28.55 -10.30 34.91
CA HIS A 86 -29.60 -10.42 33.90
C HIS A 86 -29.98 -11.89 33.70
N TRP A 87 -31.27 -12.17 33.74
CA TRP A 87 -31.86 -13.47 33.51
C TRP A 87 -32.32 -13.60 32.08
N GLU A 88 -31.91 -14.67 31.41
CA GLU A 88 -32.27 -14.92 30.02
C GLU A 88 -32.98 -16.28 29.93
N HIS A 89 -34.18 -16.27 29.34
CA HIS A 89 -35.06 -17.44 29.25
C HIS A 89 -34.76 -18.29 28.02
N ARG A 90 -34.12 -17.71 27.00
CA ARG A 90 -33.71 -18.38 25.78
C ARG A 90 -32.55 -19.33 26.04
N SER A 91 -32.52 -20.44 25.32
CA SER A 91 -31.36 -21.33 25.32
C SER A 91 -30.12 -20.66 24.71
N PHE A 92 -28.91 -21.13 25.05
CA PHE A 92 -27.68 -20.62 24.43
C PHE A 92 -27.71 -20.69 22.90
N LYS A 93 -28.32 -21.75 22.35
CA LYS A 93 -28.53 -21.89 20.90
C LYS A 93 -29.45 -20.80 20.32
N GLU A 94 -30.55 -20.46 20.99
CA GLU A 94 -31.46 -19.38 20.56
C GLU A 94 -30.84 -17.98 20.69
N GLN A 95 -29.86 -17.82 21.59
CA GLN A 95 -29.08 -16.59 21.73
C GLN A 95 -27.92 -16.49 20.72
N GLY A 96 -27.62 -17.58 19.99
CA GLY A 96 -26.42 -17.66 19.13
C GLY A 96 -25.12 -17.78 19.92
N ILE A 97 -25.19 -18.14 21.20
CA ILE A 97 -24.02 -18.37 22.05
C ILE A 97 -23.56 -19.82 21.84
N ASP A 98 -22.38 -19.95 21.26
CA ASP A 98 -21.71 -21.22 21.06
C ASP A 98 -20.91 -21.60 22.32
N ARG A 99 -21.67 -21.97 23.36
CA ARG A 99 -21.21 -22.40 24.68
C ARG A 99 -21.96 -23.66 25.08
N GLU A 100 -21.24 -24.65 25.59
CA GLU A 100 -21.84 -25.89 26.08
C GLU A 100 -22.45 -25.67 27.48
N PRO A 101 -23.74 -25.98 27.69
CA PRO A 101 -24.41 -25.80 28.98
C PRO A 101 -23.98 -26.86 29.99
N THR A 102 -23.93 -26.49 31.26
CA THR A 102 -23.64 -27.43 32.35
C THR A 102 -24.84 -28.34 32.64
N ILE A 103 -24.54 -29.55 33.13
CA ILE A 103 -25.55 -30.52 33.53
C ILE A 103 -26.00 -30.30 34.96
N HIS A 104 -27.27 -30.61 35.24
CA HIS A 104 -27.81 -30.53 36.60
C HIS A 104 -27.21 -31.63 37.49
N ILE A 105 -26.49 -31.23 38.54
CA ILE A 105 -25.75 -32.13 39.44
C ILE A 105 -26.69 -33.01 40.27
N GLY A 106 -27.75 -32.42 40.85
CA GLY A 106 -28.67 -33.08 41.78
C GLY A 106 -28.28 -32.89 43.26
N ALA A 107 -29.25 -33.02 44.16
CA ALA A 107 -29.11 -32.64 45.58
C ALA A 107 -28.01 -33.42 46.32
N VAL A 108 -27.95 -34.75 46.15
CA VAL A 108 -26.98 -35.63 46.81
C VAL A 108 -25.55 -35.34 46.35
N ALA A 109 -25.35 -35.26 45.04
CA ALA A 109 -24.04 -34.97 44.46
C ALA A 109 -23.55 -33.56 44.83
N ASN A 110 -24.44 -32.57 44.90
CA ASN A 110 -24.10 -31.22 45.36
C ASN A 110 -23.66 -31.20 46.84
N ALA A 111 -24.29 -32.01 47.70
CA ALA A 111 -23.88 -32.14 49.10
C ALA A 111 -22.49 -32.79 49.25
N LEU A 112 -22.13 -33.74 48.38
CA LEU A 112 -20.81 -34.36 48.35
C LEU A 112 -19.73 -33.38 47.85
N GLU A 113 -20.00 -32.63 46.77
CA GLU A 113 -19.08 -31.61 46.25
C GLU A 113 -18.81 -30.49 47.27
N ARG A 114 -19.82 -30.08 48.05
CA ARG A 114 -19.62 -29.12 49.17
C ARG A 114 -18.71 -29.64 50.26
N LYS A 115 -18.64 -30.96 50.44
CA LYS A 115 -17.71 -31.63 51.37
C LYS A 115 -16.33 -31.87 50.75
N GLY A 116 -16.10 -31.40 49.52
CA GLY A 116 -14.84 -31.58 48.78
C GLY A 116 -14.70 -32.94 48.09
N ILE A 117 -15.75 -33.77 48.07
CA ILE A 117 -15.73 -35.08 47.42
C ILE A 117 -16.21 -34.91 45.98
N GLN A 118 -15.34 -35.26 45.03
CA GLN A 118 -15.64 -35.15 43.61
C GLN A 118 -16.67 -36.19 43.17
N THR A 119 -17.62 -35.75 42.35
CA THR A 119 -18.67 -36.57 41.76
C THR A 119 -18.52 -36.60 40.24
N GLU A 120 -18.99 -37.66 39.58
CA GLU A 120 -18.92 -37.78 38.12
C GLU A 120 -19.59 -36.59 37.41
N ARG A 121 -20.77 -36.19 37.88
CA ARG A 121 -21.50 -35.03 37.32
C ARG A 121 -20.79 -33.70 37.56
N GLY A 122 -20.12 -33.54 38.71
CA GLY A 122 -19.29 -32.37 38.98
C GLY A 122 -18.02 -32.33 38.13
N ASN A 123 -17.43 -33.49 37.82
CA ASN A 123 -16.29 -33.60 36.90
C ASN A 123 -16.68 -33.19 35.48
N ILE A 124 -17.82 -33.68 34.97
CA ILE A 124 -18.35 -33.30 33.65
C ILE A 124 -18.56 -31.78 33.57
N ASN A 125 -19.16 -31.17 34.60
CA ASN A 125 -19.32 -29.71 34.60
C ASN A 125 -18.01 -28.94 34.62
N ARG A 126 -16.99 -29.44 35.34
CA ARG A 126 -15.65 -28.84 35.33
C ARG A 126 -14.99 -28.93 33.96
N GLU A 127 -15.17 -30.03 33.26
CA GLU A 127 -14.68 -30.21 31.89
C GLU A 127 -15.39 -29.27 30.91
N ILE A 128 -16.73 -29.19 30.97
CA ILE A 128 -17.53 -28.26 30.17
C ILE A 128 -17.08 -26.81 30.39
N ILE A 129 -16.82 -26.41 31.65
CA ILE A 129 -16.35 -25.05 31.96
C ILE A 129 -14.96 -24.80 31.34
N LYS A 130 -14.04 -25.76 31.42
CA LYS A 130 -12.70 -25.64 30.81
C LYS A 130 -12.76 -25.54 29.29
N ASN A 131 -13.58 -26.37 28.65
CA ASN A 131 -13.74 -26.36 27.20
C ASN A 131 -14.32 -25.03 26.71
N ASN A 132 -15.33 -24.50 27.41
CA ASN A 132 -15.90 -23.19 27.11
C ASN A 132 -14.87 -22.06 27.24
N LEU A 133 -14.02 -22.09 28.27
CA LEU A 133 -12.95 -21.10 28.45
C LEU A 133 -11.95 -21.14 27.29
N LEU A 134 -11.55 -22.34 26.86
CA LEU A 134 -10.64 -22.51 25.73
C LEU A 134 -11.27 -22.00 24.42
N LEU A 135 -12.56 -22.27 24.20
CA LEU A 135 -13.29 -21.78 23.03
C LEU A 135 -13.33 -20.24 22.99
N GLU A 136 -13.53 -19.58 24.14
CA GLU A 136 -13.49 -18.12 24.23
C GLU A 136 -12.10 -17.57 23.89
N GLN A 137 -11.03 -18.14 24.45
CA GLN A 137 -9.65 -17.75 24.15
C GLN A 137 -9.30 -17.91 22.66
N VAL A 138 -9.73 -19.01 22.04
CA VAL A 138 -9.51 -19.24 20.60
C VAL A 138 -10.27 -18.21 19.76
N LYS A 139 -11.50 -17.84 20.14
CA LYS A 139 -12.29 -16.81 19.46
C LYS A 139 -11.61 -15.44 19.54
N GLU A 140 -11.06 -15.07 20.70
CA GLU A 140 -10.31 -13.83 20.88
C GLU A 140 -9.02 -13.79 20.04
N MET A 141 -8.21 -14.86 20.08
CA MET A 141 -7.00 -14.95 19.26
C MET A 141 -7.31 -14.86 17.76
N LEU A 142 -8.39 -15.51 17.32
CA LEU A 142 -8.83 -15.45 15.92
C LEU A 142 -9.30 -14.05 15.53
N MET A 143 -9.93 -13.31 16.45
CA MET A 143 -10.32 -11.91 16.22
C MET A 143 -9.10 -11.00 16.08
N LEU A 144 -8.10 -11.16 16.95
CA LEU A 144 -6.83 -10.43 16.87
C LEU A 144 -6.11 -10.72 15.54
N ALA A 145 -5.98 -11.99 15.17
CA ALA A 145 -5.35 -12.39 13.90
C ALA A 145 -6.09 -11.83 12.68
N LYS A 146 -7.43 -11.78 12.71
CA LYS A 146 -8.23 -11.13 11.64
C LYS A 146 -7.95 -9.63 11.56
N GLN A 147 -7.83 -8.95 12.69
CA GLN A 147 -7.52 -7.51 12.74
C GLN A 147 -6.11 -7.21 12.22
N GLU A 148 -5.13 -8.05 12.55
CA GLU A 148 -3.77 -7.98 12.01
C GLU A 148 -3.75 -8.22 10.50
N LEU A 149 -4.48 -9.22 10.00
CA LEU A 149 -4.58 -9.47 8.57
C LEU A 149 -5.21 -8.27 7.84
N HIS A 150 -6.25 -7.67 8.43
CA HIS A 150 -6.86 -6.45 7.90
C HIS A 150 -5.88 -5.28 7.87
N SER A 151 -5.05 -5.09 8.91
CA SER A 151 -4.06 -4.00 8.95
C SER A 151 -2.92 -4.21 7.95
N VAL A 152 -2.43 -5.44 7.78
CA VAL A 152 -1.43 -5.81 6.77
C VAL A 152 -1.97 -5.63 5.35
N GLN A 153 -3.23 -6.03 5.12
CA GLN A 153 -3.89 -5.84 3.84
C GLN A 153 -4.12 -4.36 3.53
N TYR A 154 -4.53 -3.56 4.53
CA TYR A 154 -4.64 -2.11 4.41
C TYR A 154 -3.29 -1.45 4.12
N ALA A 155 -2.19 -1.88 4.74
CA ALA A 155 -0.84 -1.39 4.45
C ALA A 155 -0.39 -1.72 3.02
N LYS A 156 -0.67 -2.94 2.53
CA LYS A 156 -0.42 -3.32 1.12
C LYS A 156 -1.26 -2.50 0.14
N ILE A 157 -2.55 -2.29 0.44
CA ILE A 157 -3.45 -1.46 -0.38
C ILE A 157 -3.00 0.01 -0.36
N LYS A 158 -2.54 0.54 0.78
CA LYS A 158 -2.00 1.90 0.88
C LYS A 158 -0.74 2.08 0.04
N ASN A 159 0.19 1.13 0.07
CA ASN A 159 1.40 1.17 -0.76
C ASN A 159 1.08 1.00 -2.26
N ALA A 160 0.11 0.16 -2.61
CA ALA A 160 -0.40 0.06 -3.97
C ALA A 160 -1.17 1.32 -4.40
N ALA A 161 -1.94 1.95 -3.52
CA ALA A 161 -2.67 3.19 -3.79
C ALA A 161 -1.74 4.42 -3.92
N VAL A 162 -0.59 4.43 -3.23
CA VAL A 162 0.49 5.40 -3.48
C VAL A 162 1.10 5.21 -4.88
N SER A 163 1.12 3.98 -5.41
CA SER A 163 1.43 3.72 -6.82
C SER A 163 0.31 4.12 -7.79
N VAL A 164 -0.95 4.20 -7.33
CA VAL A 164 -2.11 4.65 -8.13
C VAL A 164 -2.25 6.17 -8.14
N LYS A 165 -1.68 6.91 -7.18
CA LYS A 165 -1.77 8.38 -7.10
C LYS A 165 -0.48 9.11 -7.48
N ASN A 166 0.37 8.51 -8.30
CA ASN A 166 1.49 9.25 -8.87
C ASN A 166 1.01 9.96 -10.14
N GLU A 167 0.76 11.27 -10.02
CA GLU A 167 0.23 12.11 -11.12
C GLU A 167 1.10 12.01 -12.38
N VAL A 168 2.41 11.82 -12.20
CA VAL A 168 3.37 11.72 -13.30
C VAL A 168 3.26 10.37 -14.00
N ILE A 169 3.10 9.27 -13.24
CA ILE A 169 2.90 7.92 -13.81
C ILE A 169 1.55 7.84 -14.54
N GLU A 170 0.48 8.40 -13.96
CA GLU A 170 -0.81 8.47 -14.66
C GLU A 170 -0.72 9.23 -15.98
N MET A 171 0.00 10.35 -16.01
CA MET A 171 0.22 11.12 -17.24
C MET A 171 1.00 10.30 -18.27
N ILE A 172 2.09 9.63 -17.86
CA ILE A 172 2.88 8.77 -18.74
C ILE A 172 2.02 7.63 -19.31
N ALA A 173 1.20 6.99 -18.48
CA ALA A 173 0.28 5.94 -18.91
C ALA A 173 -0.75 6.45 -19.93
N LYS A 174 -1.37 7.62 -19.69
CA LYS A 174 -2.31 8.25 -20.63
C LYS A 174 -1.66 8.60 -21.97
N VAL A 175 -0.42 9.09 -21.97
CA VAL A 175 0.31 9.37 -23.21
C VAL A 175 0.69 8.07 -23.94
N ARG A 176 1.09 7.03 -23.20
CA ARG A 176 1.37 5.69 -23.73
C ARG A 176 0.15 5.08 -24.40
N GLU A 177 -1.03 5.18 -23.79
CA GLU A 177 -2.29 4.68 -24.37
C GLU A 177 -2.66 5.42 -25.68
N ARG A 178 -2.42 6.74 -25.75
CA ARG A 178 -2.77 7.55 -26.92
C ARG A 178 -1.78 7.43 -28.07
N LYS A 179 -0.47 7.38 -27.78
CA LYS A 179 0.60 7.53 -28.79
C LYS A 179 1.63 6.41 -28.80
N GLY A 180 1.58 5.48 -27.83
CA GLY A 180 2.55 4.41 -27.65
C GLY A 180 3.91 4.84 -27.10
N ARG A 181 4.27 6.13 -27.18
CA ARG A 181 5.55 6.71 -26.73
C ARG A 181 5.38 8.16 -26.27
N LEU A 182 6.38 8.66 -25.55
CA LEU A 182 6.48 10.08 -25.18
C LEU A 182 6.99 10.92 -26.35
N ASP A 183 6.39 12.09 -26.56
CA ASP A 183 6.81 13.04 -27.59
C ASP A 183 8.03 13.85 -27.12
N LEU A 184 8.94 14.15 -28.04
CA LEU A 184 10.03 15.08 -27.76
C LEU A 184 9.57 16.52 -28.02
N PRO A 185 10.07 17.50 -27.24
CA PRO A 185 9.82 18.91 -27.49
C PRO A 185 10.20 19.32 -28.92
N ILE A 186 9.27 20.00 -29.62
CA ILE A 186 9.49 20.54 -30.98
C ILE A 186 10.70 21.46 -31.03
N VAL A 187 10.82 22.35 -30.02
CA VAL A 187 12.04 23.10 -29.78
C VAL A 187 12.85 22.31 -28.77
N SER A 188 13.97 21.74 -29.23
CA SER A 188 14.85 20.96 -28.36
C SER A 188 15.27 21.78 -27.13
N GLY A 189 14.94 21.24 -25.95
CA GLY A 189 15.34 21.79 -24.66
C GLY A 189 16.86 21.85 -24.48
N LYS A 190 17.30 22.60 -23.47
CA LYS A 190 18.73 22.90 -23.22
C LYS A 190 19.53 21.62 -23.06
N HIS A 191 18.96 20.62 -22.38
CA HIS A 191 19.63 19.37 -22.05
C HIS A 191 19.38 18.27 -23.08
N LEU A 192 18.20 18.29 -23.71
CA LEU A 192 17.87 17.39 -24.83
C LEU A 192 18.87 17.45 -25.99
N ARG A 193 19.46 18.62 -26.26
CA ARG A 193 20.49 18.76 -27.31
C ARG A 193 21.79 18.04 -26.98
N LYS A 194 22.06 17.82 -25.69
CA LYS A 194 23.31 17.22 -25.19
C LYS A 194 23.25 15.68 -25.16
N ILE A 195 22.09 15.09 -25.46
CA ILE A 195 21.87 13.64 -25.43
C ILE A 195 21.89 13.07 -26.83
N SER A 196 22.72 12.04 -27.01
CA SER A 196 22.83 11.28 -28.26
C SER A 196 21.65 10.33 -28.45
N ASP A 197 21.30 9.55 -27.42
CA ASP A 197 20.20 8.59 -27.48
C ASP A 197 18.85 9.24 -27.14
N ARG A 198 18.23 9.82 -28.16
CA ARG A 198 16.89 10.42 -28.04
C ARG A 198 15.77 9.38 -27.98
N ALA A 199 16.00 8.17 -28.48
CA ALA A 199 14.99 7.11 -28.48
C ALA A 199 14.72 6.61 -27.05
N ALA A 200 15.78 6.50 -26.23
CA ALA A 200 15.65 6.13 -24.83
C ALA A 200 14.72 7.07 -24.04
N LEU A 201 14.73 8.38 -24.37
CA LEU A 201 13.88 9.40 -23.72
C LEU A 201 12.40 9.30 -24.11
N GLN A 202 12.08 8.68 -25.24
CA GLN A 202 10.70 8.49 -25.70
C GLN A 202 10.03 7.27 -25.07
N SER A 203 10.80 6.36 -24.45
CA SER A 203 10.28 5.13 -23.84
C SER A 203 9.53 5.45 -22.55
N ALA A 204 8.25 5.06 -22.50
CA ALA A 204 7.42 5.17 -21.31
C ALA A 204 8.00 4.36 -20.14
N ASP A 205 8.49 3.13 -20.40
CA ASP A 205 9.05 2.28 -19.36
C ASP A 205 10.33 2.88 -18.74
N ASN A 206 11.16 3.57 -19.53
CA ASN A 206 12.33 4.26 -19.02
C ASN A 206 11.96 5.50 -18.20
N ALA A 207 10.95 6.26 -18.66
CA ALA A 207 10.43 7.40 -17.92
C ALA A 207 9.79 6.97 -16.59
N GLU A 208 9.02 5.89 -16.57
CA GLU A 208 8.47 5.29 -15.35
C GLU A 208 9.59 4.88 -14.40
N LYS A 209 10.60 4.14 -14.88
CA LYS A 209 11.78 3.76 -14.07
C LYS A 209 12.50 4.98 -13.49
N PHE A 210 12.66 6.06 -14.26
CA PHE A 210 13.25 7.31 -13.79
C PHE A 210 12.44 7.90 -12.62
N ILE A 211 11.12 8.02 -12.79
CA ILE A 211 10.21 8.55 -11.77
C ILE A 211 10.20 7.68 -10.51
N THR A 212 10.17 6.35 -10.65
CA THR A 212 10.21 5.42 -9.51
C THR A 212 11.56 5.47 -8.77
N THR A 213 12.67 5.49 -9.52
CA THR A 213 14.03 5.52 -8.94
C THR A 213 14.29 6.80 -8.19
N ARG A 214 13.80 7.93 -8.73
CA ARG A 214 13.93 9.25 -8.09
C ARG A 214 12.83 9.56 -7.07
N LYS A 215 11.89 8.64 -6.87
CA LYS A 215 10.75 8.77 -5.93
C LYS A 215 9.97 10.06 -6.16
N ILE A 216 9.75 10.41 -7.42
CA ILE A 216 8.98 11.60 -7.80
C ILE A 216 7.51 11.19 -7.84
N ASP A 217 6.67 11.79 -7.02
CA ASP A 217 5.25 11.43 -6.84
C ASP A 217 4.26 12.44 -7.45
N SER A 218 4.69 13.68 -7.68
CA SER A 218 3.88 14.76 -8.23
C SER A 218 4.67 15.62 -9.23
N PHE A 219 3.96 16.44 -10.01
CA PHE A 219 4.61 17.42 -10.89
C PHE A 219 5.28 18.56 -10.12
N GLU A 220 4.86 18.83 -8.89
CA GLU A 220 5.54 19.78 -7.99
C GLU A 220 6.89 19.22 -7.54
N SER A 221 6.90 17.95 -7.11
CA SER A 221 8.12 17.21 -6.79
C SER A 221 9.07 17.14 -7.99
N LEU A 222 8.55 16.95 -9.21
CA LEU A 222 9.33 16.98 -10.45
C LEU A 222 9.94 18.37 -10.71
N ALA A 223 9.20 19.45 -10.48
CA ALA A 223 9.68 20.81 -10.67
C ALA A 223 10.81 21.14 -9.68
N ASN A 224 10.63 20.79 -8.39
CA ASN A 224 11.64 20.97 -7.36
C ASN A 224 12.91 20.16 -7.67
N PHE A 225 12.75 18.90 -8.08
CA PHE A 225 13.86 18.06 -8.54
C PHE A 225 14.60 18.70 -9.72
N THR A 226 13.87 19.22 -10.70
CA THR A 226 14.46 19.86 -11.89
C THR A 226 15.25 21.11 -11.50
N ALA A 227 14.75 21.94 -10.60
CA ALA A 227 15.42 23.15 -10.13
C ALA A 227 16.73 22.83 -9.39
N ASP A 228 16.71 21.87 -8.45
CA ASP A 228 17.90 21.41 -7.73
C ASP A 228 18.96 20.85 -8.70
N LYS A 229 18.54 20.00 -9.63
CA LYS A 229 19.44 19.43 -10.63
C LYS A 229 19.99 20.46 -11.61
N GLU A 230 19.20 21.46 -11.99
CA GLU A 230 19.67 22.56 -12.84
C GLU A 230 20.75 23.38 -12.14
N GLN A 231 20.57 23.71 -10.86
CA GLN A 231 21.59 24.40 -10.08
C GLN A 231 22.88 23.57 -10.02
N ARG A 232 22.76 22.29 -9.67
CA ARG A 232 23.91 21.39 -9.62
C ARG A 232 24.61 21.27 -10.97
N TYR A 233 23.84 21.24 -12.06
CA TYR A 233 24.38 21.19 -13.42
C TYR A 233 25.23 22.43 -13.72
N GLN A 234 24.74 23.62 -13.38
CA GLN A 234 25.47 24.88 -13.59
C GLN A 234 26.76 24.95 -12.77
N GLU A 235 26.72 24.50 -11.51
CA GLU A 235 27.91 24.37 -10.67
C GLU A 235 28.94 23.43 -11.33
N LEU A 236 28.50 22.26 -11.79
CA LEU A 236 29.38 21.32 -12.47
C LEU A 236 29.94 21.92 -13.78
N GLU A 237 29.15 22.67 -14.55
CA GLU A 237 29.57 23.32 -15.80
C GLU A 237 30.70 24.34 -15.57
N THR A 238 30.58 25.18 -14.54
CA THR A 238 31.62 26.15 -14.16
C THR A 238 32.90 25.49 -13.65
N VAL A 239 32.77 24.45 -12.82
CA VAL A 239 33.92 23.70 -12.28
C VAL A 239 34.61 22.91 -13.41
N HIS A 240 33.86 22.32 -14.33
CA HIS A 240 34.43 21.60 -15.46
C HIS A 240 35.17 22.52 -16.43
N LEU A 241 34.61 23.71 -16.71
CA LEU A 241 35.26 24.71 -17.56
C LEU A 241 36.58 25.19 -16.95
N SER A 242 36.56 25.58 -15.67
CA SER A 242 37.76 26.08 -14.98
C SER A 242 38.85 25.00 -14.87
N LYS A 243 38.48 23.75 -14.54
CA LYS A 243 39.43 22.63 -14.54
C LYS A 243 39.96 22.31 -15.93
N GLY A 244 39.12 22.40 -16.96
CA GLY A 244 39.52 22.22 -18.36
C GLY A 244 40.55 23.27 -18.81
N GLN A 245 40.35 24.54 -18.45
CA GLN A 245 41.32 25.61 -18.72
C GLN A 245 42.65 25.35 -18.00
N LYS A 246 42.61 24.99 -16.71
CA LYS A 246 43.81 24.67 -15.93
C LYS A 246 44.57 23.47 -16.52
N LEU A 247 43.85 22.44 -16.93
CA LEU A 247 44.41 21.24 -17.55
C LEU A 247 45.06 21.54 -18.91
N ASN A 248 44.40 22.35 -19.75
CA ASN A 248 44.97 22.79 -21.04
C ASN A 248 46.25 23.58 -20.83
N ARG A 249 46.24 24.55 -19.90
CA ARG A 249 47.44 25.33 -19.55
C ARG A 249 48.59 24.44 -19.07
N LEU A 250 48.32 23.49 -18.16
CA LEU A 250 49.36 22.57 -17.68
C LEU A 250 49.89 21.65 -18.79
N LYS A 251 49.02 21.21 -19.71
CA LYS A 251 49.43 20.44 -20.89
C LYS A 251 50.31 21.27 -21.83
N GLU A 252 50.00 22.55 -22.04
CA GLU A 252 50.83 23.47 -22.82
C GLU A 252 52.19 23.71 -22.14
N LEU A 253 52.21 23.99 -20.83
CA LEU A 253 53.44 24.11 -20.04
C LEU A 253 54.30 22.85 -20.12
N SER A 254 53.68 21.68 -20.02
CA SER A 254 54.38 20.40 -20.13
C SER A 254 54.98 20.19 -21.53
N LYS A 255 54.24 20.52 -22.60
CA LYS A 255 54.74 20.45 -23.99
C LYS A 255 55.89 21.43 -24.22
N MET A 256 55.77 22.67 -23.75
CA MET A 256 56.81 23.69 -23.89
C MET A 256 58.07 23.32 -23.11
N TYR A 257 57.92 22.77 -21.90
CA TYR A 257 59.06 22.28 -21.13
C TYR A 257 59.76 21.11 -21.81
N ALA A 258 59.04 20.20 -22.45
CA ALA A 258 59.66 19.09 -23.18
C ALA A 258 60.56 19.59 -24.33
N LEU A 259 60.20 20.71 -24.97
CA LEU A 259 61.04 21.36 -26.00
C LEU A 259 62.20 22.16 -25.38
N TYR A 260 61.97 22.81 -24.23
CA TYR A 260 62.96 23.64 -23.56
C TYR A 260 64.04 22.83 -22.80
N ALA A 261 63.69 21.72 -22.16
CA ALA A 261 64.58 20.91 -21.34
C ALA A 261 65.88 20.45 -22.04
N PRO A 262 65.86 19.87 -23.27
CA PRO A 262 67.09 19.46 -23.94
C PRO A 262 67.96 20.67 -24.31
N ILE A 263 67.36 21.77 -24.77
CA ILE A 263 68.09 22.98 -25.16
C ILE A 263 68.68 23.71 -23.93
N GLN A 264 67.98 23.65 -22.79
CA GLN A 264 68.51 24.13 -21.51
C GLN A 264 69.72 23.30 -21.04
N ALA A 265 69.70 21.97 -21.24
CA ALA A 265 70.81 21.10 -20.90
C ALA A 265 72.04 21.42 -21.78
N THR A 266 71.86 21.53 -23.10
CA THR A 266 72.95 21.90 -24.03
C THR A 266 73.51 23.28 -23.72
N TYR A 267 72.66 24.25 -23.34
CA TYR A 267 73.12 25.57 -22.93
C TYR A 267 73.95 25.51 -21.63
N LYS A 268 73.51 24.74 -20.63
CA LYS A 268 74.26 24.56 -19.37
C LYS A 268 75.61 23.86 -19.59
N GLU A 269 75.66 22.86 -20.46
CA GLU A 269 76.89 22.17 -20.85
C GLU A 269 77.86 23.10 -21.61
N SER A 270 77.36 23.89 -22.56
CA SER A 270 78.16 24.95 -23.21
C SER A 270 78.74 25.96 -22.21
N GLN A 271 77.97 26.34 -21.19
CA GLN A 271 78.43 27.27 -20.16
C GLN A 271 79.46 26.66 -19.18
N SER A 272 79.45 25.35 -18.97
CA SER A 272 80.43 24.68 -18.10
C SER A 272 81.76 24.41 -18.81
N LEU A 273 81.75 24.30 -20.14
CA LEU A 273 82.95 24.15 -20.97
C LEU A 273 83.71 25.48 -21.11
N LYS A 274 85.04 25.41 -21.30
CA LYS A 274 85.92 26.58 -21.48
C LYS A 274 86.93 26.34 -22.63
N GLY A 275 87.39 27.42 -23.26
CA GLY A 275 88.42 27.35 -24.32
C GLY A 275 87.98 26.60 -25.58
N PHE A 276 88.91 25.85 -26.19
CA PHE A 276 88.67 25.10 -27.45
C PHE A 276 87.53 24.08 -27.36
N ALA A 277 87.33 23.45 -26.21
CA ALA A 277 86.25 22.49 -26.00
C ALA A 277 84.87 23.15 -26.12
N LYS A 278 84.70 24.37 -25.58
CA LYS A 278 83.49 25.17 -25.74
C LYS A 278 83.28 25.58 -27.20
N MET A 279 84.35 26.03 -27.86
CA MET A 279 84.27 26.49 -29.25
C MET A 279 83.83 25.37 -30.22
N LYS A 280 84.28 24.13 -29.98
CA LYS A 280 83.85 22.95 -30.75
C LYS A 280 82.38 22.59 -30.45
N TYR A 281 82.01 22.54 -29.17
CA TYR A 281 80.65 22.22 -28.74
C TYR A 281 79.60 23.24 -29.21
N ASP A 282 79.91 24.53 -29.16
CA ASP A 282 79.04 25.62 -29.63
C ASP A 282 78.88 25.60 -31.16
N LYS A 283 79.90 25.15 -31.90
CA LYS A 283 79.83 24.96 -33.35
C LYS A 283 78.93 23.78 -33.72
N GLU A 284 78.97 22.70 -32.95
CA GLU A 284 78.13 21.50 -33.14
C GLU A 284 76.66 21.73 -32.73
N HIS A 285 76.41 22.53 -31.69
CA HIS A 285 75.06 22.81 -31.15
C HIS A 285 74.52 24.21 -31.49
N LYS A 286 75.06 24.84 -32.54
CA LYS A 286 74.75 26.23 -32.94
C LYS A 286 73.25 26.50 -33.07
N ASP A 287 72.50 25.58 -33.69
CA ASP A 287 71.06 25.71 -33.93
C ASP A 287 70.21 25.58 -32.66
N SER A 288 70.70 24.85 -31.65
CA SER A 288 70.02 24.73 -30.36
C SER A 288 70.31 25.94 -29.47
N LEU A 289 71.55 26.44 -29.49
CA LEU A 289 71.97 27.61 -28.71
C LEU A 289 71.32 28.90 -29.22
N SER A 290 71.12 29.06 -30.53
CA SER A 290 70.43 30.22 -31.11
C SER A 290 68.94 30.28 -30.72
N LYS A 291 68.27 29.14 -30.57
CA LYS A 291 66.85 29.03 -30.19
C LYS A 291 66.60 29.15 -28.69
N TYR A 292 67.64 29.09 -27.86
CA TYR A 292 67.52 29.13 -26.41
C TYR A 292 66.88 30.42 -25.86
N PRO A 293 67.26 31.64 -26.30
CA PRO A 293 66.67 32.89 -25.78
C PRO A 293 65.17 32.97 -26.05
N GLU A 294 64.75 32.65 -27.28
CA GLU A 294 63.34 32.66 -27.69
C GLU A 294 62.50 31.66 -26.88
N LEU A 295 63.01 30.43 -26.70
CA LEU A 295 62.31 29.41 -25.90
C LEU A 295 62.28 29.74 -24.42
N LYS A 296 63.32 30.39 -23.89
CA LYS A 296 63.36 30.85 -22.50
C LYS A 296 62.33 31.94 -22.25
N GLU A 297 62.23 32.93 -23.13
CA GLU A 297 61.25 34.02 -23.04
C GLU A 297 59.82 33.47 -23.18
N ARG A 298 59.59 32.58 -24.15
CA ARG A 298 58.30 31.90 -24.35
C ARG A 298 57.92 30.97 -23.20
N MET A 299 58.89 30.35 -22.53
CA MET A 299 58.65 29.56 -21.32
C MET A 299 58.31 30.47 -20.13
N GLN A 300 58.99 31.61 -19.99
CA GLN A 300 58.71 32.58 -18.93
C GLN A 300 57.34 33.24 -19.07
N SER A 301 56.89 33.53 -20.30
CA SER A 301 55.57 34.15 -20.53
C SER A 301 54.37 33.26 -20.18
N LEU A 302 54.57 31.93 -20.11
CA LEU A 302 53.50 30.97 -19.74
C LEU A 302 53.41 30.70 -18.23
N LEU A 303 54.44 31.08 -17.46
CA LEU A 303 54.45 30.98 -16.00
C LEU A 303 53.72 32.19 -15.40
N GLN A 304 52.78 31.97 -14.48
CA GLN A 304 52.15 33.08 -13.76
C GLN A 304 52.95 33.39 -12.49
N ASN A 305 53.17 34.68 -12.22
CA ASN A 305 53.68 35.24 -10.96
C ASN A 305 54.68 34.36 -10.18
N GLY A 306 55.88 34.13 -10.73
CA GLY A 306 56.98 33.50 -9.99
C GLY A 306 56.87 31.98 -9.80
N GLU A 307 55.98 31.30 -10.52
CA GLU A 307 55.90 29.83 -10.54
C GLU A 307 57.26 29.20 -10.93
N LYS A 308 57.73 28.26 -10.11
CA LYS A 308 58.94 27.49 -10.38
C LYS A 308 58.66 26.41 -11.43
N ILE A 309 59.63 26.13 -12.29
CA ILE A 309 59.55 25.04 -13.28
C ILE A 309 59.66 23.70 -12.53
N THR A 310 58.53 23.03 -12.30
CA THR A 310 58.45 21.74 -11.59
C THR A 310 57.72 20.68 -12.42
N PRO A 311 58.37 20.10 -13.44
CA PRO A 311 57.72 19.20 -14.42
C PRO A 311 57.13 17.93 -13.80
N LYS A 312 57.77 17.40 -12.75
CA LYS A 312 57.24 16.26 -11.98
C LYS A 312 55.93 16.60 -11.28
N GLN A 313 55.81 17.82 -10.72
CA GLN A 313 54.59 18.29 -10.07
C GLN A 313 53.48 18.53 -11.11
N TRP A 314 53.80 19.18 -12.23
CA TRP A 314 52.84 19.37 -13.33
C TRP A 314 52.32 18.04 -13.87
N LYS A 315 53.19 17.03 -14.05
CA LYS A 315 52.76 15.70 -14.51
C LYS A 315 51.78 15.05 -13.52
N ALA A 316 52.07 15.11 -12.22
CA ALA A 316 51.17 14.59 -11.18
C ALA A 316 49.85 15.37 -11.12
N GLU A 317 49.91 16.70 -11.24
CA GLU A 317 48.74 17.57 -11.24
C GLU A 317 47.85 17.37 -12.47
N ILE A 318 48.44 17.19 -13.66
CA ILE A 318 47.71 16.83 -14.88
C ILE A 318 46.97 15.51 -14.69
N GLN A 319 47.62 14.48 -14.12
CA GLN A 319 46.98 13.18 -13.92
C GLN A 319 45.80 13.27 -12.93
N SER A 320 45.98 14.00 -11.82
CA SER A 320 44.92 14.24 -10.84
C SER A 320 43.76 15.06 -11.43
N LEU A 321 44.07 16.17 -12.12
CA LEU A 321 43.07 17.02 -12.75
C LEU A 321 42.34 16.32 -13.89
N GLN A 322 43.01 15.48 -14.69
CA GLN A 322 42.37 14.68 -15.73
C GLN A 322 41.35 13.72 -15.13
N SER A 323 41.73 13.01 -14.05
CA SER A 323 40.83 12.08 -13.36
C SER A 323 39.60 12.80 -12.79
N GLN A 324 39.79 13.99 -12.20
CA GLN A 324 38.69 14.81 -11.69
C GLN A 324 37.82 15.38 -12.82
N TYR A 325 38.43 15.81 -13.93
CA TYR A 325 37.74 16.30 -15.12
C TYR A 325 36.83 15.22 -15.71
N ASP A 326 37.37 14.01 -15.90
CA ASP A 326 36.61 12.87 -16.44
C ASP A 326 35.47 12.47 -15.50
N SER A 327 35.69 12.50 -14.18
CA SER A 327 34.64 12.24 -13.19
C SER A 327 33.53 13.29 -13.25
N ILE A 328 33.87 14.57 -13.33
CA ILE A 328 32.89 15.66 -13.44
C ILE A 328 32.13 15.56 -14.76
N GLY A 329 32.80 15.24 -15.88
CA GLY A 329 32.12 15.00 -17.16
C GLY A 329 31.11 13.85 -17.10
N LYS A 330 31.42 12.77 -16.38
CA LYS A 330 30.47 11.67 -16.13
C LYS A 330 29.29 12.10 -15.25
N GLU A 331 29.51 12.94 -14.24
CA GLU A 331 28.43 13.48 -13.41
C GLU A 331 27.54 14.42 -14.23
N GLN A 332 28.13 15.32 -15.02
CA GLN A 332 27.41 16.23 -15.92
C GLN A 332 26.53 15.51 -16.93
N THR A 333 27.04 14.45 -17.57
CA THR A 333 26.25 13.67 -18.54
C THR A 333 25.07 13.00 -17.86
N LYS A 334 25.25 12.44 -16.65
CA LYS A 334 24.15 11.89 -15.85
C LYS A 334 23.11 12.95 -15.49
N THR A 335 23.54 14.09 -14.96
CA THR A 335 22.62 15.18 -14.60
C THR A 335 21.89 15.72 -15.83
N ALA A 336 22.56 15.85 -16.98
CA ALA A 336 21.91 16.23 -18.23
C ALA A 336 20.84 15.22 -18.68
N THR A 337 21.10 13.91 -18.53
CA THR A 337 20.09 12.88 -18.85
C THR A 337 18.86 12.98 -17.96
N GLU A 338 19.04 13.20 -16.66
CA GLU A 338 17.93 13.37 -15.71
C GLU A 338 17.09 14.61 -16.01
N LEU A 339 17.76 15.73 -16.30
CA LEU A 339 17.10 16.98 -16.68
C LEU A 339 16.33 16.83 -18.00
N ALA A 340 16.87 16.09 -18.97
CA ALA A 340 16.15 15.84 -20.21
C ALA A 340 14.93 14.93 -20.04
N TYR A 341 14.98 13.91 -19.18
CA TYR A 341 13.77 13.15 -18.83
C TYR A 341 12.71 14.07 -18.21
N ALA A 342 13.11 14.97 -17.31
CA ALA A 342 12.19 15.95 -16.72
C ALA A 342 11.62 16.93 -17.78
N GLU A 343 12.43 17.40 -18.74
CA GLU A 343 11.99 18.23 -19.86
C GLU A 343 10.93 17.51 -20.71
N VAL A 344 11.18 16.25 -21.08
CA VAL A 344 10.27 15.42 -21.89
C VAL A 344 8.95 15.17 -21.15
N ILE A 345 9.01 14.78 -19.88
CA ILE A 345 7.82 14.53 -19.06
C ILE A 345 6.99 15.82 -18.92
N SER A 346 7.64 16.94 -18.64
CA SER A 346 6.98 18.25 -18.53
C SER A 346 6.35 18.71 -19.84
N TYR A 347 6.99 18.43 -20.97
CA TYR A 347 6.46 18.72 -22.30
C TYR A 347 5.22 17.88 -22.61
N ASN A 348 5.29 16.56 -22.35
CA ASN A 348 4.17 15.66 -22.58
C ASN A 348 2.96 15.99 -21.72
N LYS A 349 3.16 16.41 -20.46
CA LYS A 349 2.07 16.94 -19.62
C LYS A 349 1.35 18.10 -20.31
N LYS A 350 2.09 19.13 -20.73
CA LYS A 350 1.54 20.30 -21.40
C LYS A 350 0.86 19.95 -22.73
N ASN A 351 1.39 18.97 -23.45
CA ASN A 351 0.82 18.54 -24.72
C ASN A 351 -0.49 17.78 -24.53
N LEU A 352 -0.53 16.85 -23.56
CA LEU A 352 -1.73 16.10 -23.19
C LEU A 352 -2.85 17.03 -22.70
N GLU A 353 -2.53 18.01 -21.87
CA GLU A 353 -3.50 19.02 -21.41
C GLU A 353 -4.11 19.80 -22.59
N ARG A 354 -3.28 20.20 -23.57
CA ARG A 354 -3.77 20.88 -24.78
C ARG A 354 -4.68 19.99 -25.63
N GLU A 355 -4.31 18.73 -25.80
CA GLU A 355 -5.12 17.76 -26.56
C GLU A 355 -6.49 17.55 -25.91
N LEU A 356 -6.53 17.31 -24.60
CA LEU A 356 -7.77 17.15 -23.83
C LEU A 356 -8.66 18.41 -23.90
N GLN A 357 -8.06 19.60 -23.80
CA GLN A 357 -8.80 20.85 -23.97
C GLN A 357 -9.37 21.01 -25.39
N ASN A 358 -8.63 20.59 -26.41
CA ASN A 358 -9.11 20.65 -27.79
C ASN A 358 -10.26 19.66 -28.04
N GLU A 359 -10.15 18.43 -27.52
CA GLU A 359 -11.20 17.41 -27.58
C GLU A 359 -12.50 17.89 -26.91
N SER A 360 -12.42 18.46 -25.70
CA SER A 360 -13.60 19.01 -25.01
C SER A 360 -14.25 20.18 -25.76
N ARG A 361 -13.44 21.05 -26.39
CA ARG A 361 -13.93 22.14 -27.25
C ARG A 361 -14.60 21.62 -28.51
N GLN A 362 -14.11 20.52 -29.10
CA GLN A 362 -14.74 19.90 -30.26
C GLN A 362 -16.06 19.23 -29.89
N HIS A 363 -16.08 18.48 -28.79
CA HIS A 363 -17.29 17.82 -28.29
C HIS A 363 -18.40 18.82 -27.95
N SER A 364 -18.06 19.91 -27.24
CA SER A 364 -19.03 20.99 -26.94
C SER A 364 -19.53 21.71 -28.19
N LYS A 365 -18.69 21.91 -29.22
CA LYS A 365 -19.13 22.43 -30.52
C LYS A 365 -20.07 21.46 -31.25
N GLN A 366 -19.80 20.16 -31.20
CA GLN A 366 -20.68 19.14 -31.79
C GLN A 366 -22.03 19.12 -31.09
N GLN A 367 -22.07 19.04 -29.76
CA GLN A 367 -23.32 19.09 -28.99
C GLN A 367 -24.16 20.35 -29.27
N ARG A 368 -23.52 21.52 -29.40
CA ARG A 368 -24.21 22.76 -29.78
C ARG A 368 -24.78 22.70 -31.19
N LYS A 369 -24.09 22.05 -32.14
CA LYS A 369 -24.61 21.83 -33.51
C LYS A 369 -25.78 20.84 -33.51
N THR A 370 -25.73 19.77 -32.71
CA THR A 370 -26.83 18.81 -32.61
C THR A 370 -28.08 19.46 -32.02
N LYS A 371 -27.94 20.22 -30.92
CA LYS A 371 -29.06 20.96 -30.31
C LYS A 371 -29.69 21.98 -31.26
N ARG A 372 -28.88 22.74 -32.01
CA ARG A 372 -29.41 23.67 -33.02
C ARG A 372 -30.19 22.96 -34.13
N ARG A 373 -29.76 21.77 -34.56
CA ARG A 373 -30.50 20.97 -35.53
C ARG A 373 -31.80 20.39 -34.98
N GLU A 374 -31.84 20.07 -33.68
CA GLU A 374 -33.06 19.63 -33.00
C GLU A 374 -34.05 20.79 -32.77
N GLU A 375 -33.57 22.03 -32.63
CA GLU A 375 -34.40 23.24 -32.51
C GLU A 375 -34.93 23.74 -33.88
N GLU A 376 -34.34 23.30 -35.00
CA GLU A 376 -34.73 23.67 -36.38
C GLU A 376 -35.73 22.68 -37.03
N ILE A 377 -36.06 21.57 -36.35
CA ILE A 377 -37.08 20.57 -36.74
C ILE A 377 -38.33 20.79 -35.90
#